data_AF-A0ABD8B648-F1
#
_entry.id   AF-A0ABD8B648-F1
#
_cell.length_a   1.000
_cell.length_b   1.000
_cell.length_c   1.000
_cell.angle_alpha   90.00
_cell.angle_beta   90.00
_cell.angle_gamma   90.00
#
_symmetry.space_group_name_H-M   'P 1'
#
loop_
_entity.id
_entity.type
_entity.pdbx_description
1 polymer ?
#
loop_
_entity_poly.entity_id
_entity_poly.type
_entity_poly.pdbx_seq_one_letter_code
_entity_poly.pdbx_strand_id
1 'polypeptide(L)'
;MQLVRAHITNYRSVEDSDIFDVERDVTCLVGQNESGKTTLLQALFRVNPVEPTTFDEVVDFPARKIRDRKQLRPARRSPWSRRPCARKSTPT
;
A
#
# COMPACT_ATOMS: atom_id res chain seq x y z
N MET A 1 3.65 9.38 -12.24
CA MET A 1 3.64 8.00 -11.68
C MET A 1 2.21 7.50 -11.81
N GLN A 2 2.00 6.24 -12.18
CA GLN A 2 0.66 5.65 -12.29
C GLN A 2 0.60 4.38 -11.44
N LEU A 3 -0.42 4.27 -10.59
CA LEU A 3 -0.70 3.06 -9.81
C LEU A 3 -1.50 2.10 -10.71
N VAL A 4 -1.00 0.88 -10.89
CA VAL A 4 -1.62 -0.13 -11.77
C VAL A 4 -2.25 -1.26 -10.95
N ARG A 5 -1.54 -1.71 -9.91
CA ARG A 5 -1.97 -2.78 -9.00
C ARG A 5 -1.52 -2.45 -7.59
N ALA A 6 -2.29 -2.87 -6.61
CA ALA A 6 -1.94 -2.76 -5.21
C ALA A 6 -2.30 -4.04 -4.45
N HIS A 7 -1.50 -4.33 -3.43
CA HIS A 7 -1.72 -5.39 -2.46
C HIS A 7 -1.27 -4.89 -1.10
N ILE A 8 -2.18 -4.85 -0.15
CA ILE A 8 -1.96 -4.32 1.19
C ILE A 8 -2.15 -5.46 2.18
N THR A 9 -1.11 -5.71 2.95
CA THR A 9 -1.11 -6.76 3.97
C THR A 9 -0.68 -6.19 5.30
N ASN A 10 -1.30 -6.66 6.39
CA ASN A 10 -0.94 -6.32 7.77
C ASN A 10 -0.82 -4.81 8.02
N TYR A 11 -1.86 -4.05 7.69
CA TYR A 11 -1.92 -2.61 7.92
C TYR A 11 -3.19 -2.21 8.66
N ARG A 12 -3.05 -1.76 9.92
CA ARG A 12 -4.14 -1.41 10.84
C ARG A 12 -5.23 -2.50 10.91
N SER A 13 -6.42 -2.23 10.36
CA SER A 13 -7.54 -3.17 10.33
C SER A 13 -7.54 -4.10 9.11
N VAL A 14 -6.66 -3.87 8.13
CA VAL A 14 -6.54 -4.68 6.91
C VAL A 14 -5.52 -5.78 7.15
N GLU A 15 -6.00 -7.02 7.20
CA GLU A 15 -5.13 -8.19 7.28
C GLU A 15 -4.54 -8.53 5.92
N ASP A 16 -5.41 -8.63 4.92
CA ASP A 16 -5.07 -8.84 3.51
C ASP A 16 -6.15 -8.17 2.66
N SER A 17 -5.75 -7.36 1.67
CA SER A 17 -6.66 -6.74 0.71
C SER A 17 -6.86 -7.56 -0.56
N ASP A 18 -6.12 -8.66 -0.70
CA ASP A 18 -5.83 -9.29 -1.99
C ASP A 18 -5.20 -8.31 -3.00
N ILE A 19 -4.78 -8.84 -4.15
CA ILE A 19 -4.30 -8.03 -5.26
C ILE A 19 -5.52 -7.49 -6.00
N PHE A 20 -5.59 -6.16 -6.14
CA PHE A 20 -6.60 -5.51 -6.96
C PHE A 20 -5.97 -4.60 -8.02
N ASP A 21 -6.65 -4.51 -9.15
CA ASP A 21 -6.32 -3.63 -10.27
C ASP A 21 -6.88 -2.23 -10.03
N VAL A 22 -6.11 -1.20 -10.41
CA VAL A 22 -6.51 0.20 -10.34
C VAL A 22 -6.76 0.71 -11.76
N GLU A 23 -7.98 1.19 -12.00
CA GLU A 23 -8.39 1.75 -13.28
C GLU A 23 -7.65 3.04 -13.59
N ARG A 24 -7.46 3.33 -14.89
CA ARG A 24 -6.66 4.49 -15.32
C ARG A 24 -7.31 5.83 -15.00
N ASP A 25 -8.64 5.87 -15.04
CA ASP A 25 -9.40 7.11 -14.94
C ASP A 25 -9.96 7.29 -13.52
N VAL A 26 -10.87 6.40 -13.10
CA VAL A 26 -11.53 6.47 -11.80
C VAL A 26 -11.69 5.06 -11.23
N THR A 27 -11.23 4.86 -9.99
CA THR A 27 -11.47 3.63 -9.22
C THR A 27 -12.32 3.95 -8.00
N CYS A 28 -13.41 3.22 -7.81
CA CYS A 28 -14.34 3.44 -6.69
C CYS A 28 -14.18 2.35 -5.63
N LEU A 29 -13.88 2.75 -4.38
CA LEU A 29 -13.85 1.84 -3.23
C LEU A 29 -15.20 1.84 -2.51
N VAL A 30 -15.97 0.76 -2.67
CA VAL A 30 -17.29 0.59 -2.03
C VAL A 30 -17.26 -0.52 -0.98
N GLY A 31 -18.19 -0.50 -0.03
CA GLY A 31 -18.19 -1.43 1.11
C GLY A 31 -18.86 -0.84 2.35
N GLN A 32 -19.32 -1.73 3.24
CA GLN A 32 -19.99 -1.39 4.49
C GLN A 32 -19.02 -0.85 5.55
N ASN A 33 -17.74 -1.25 5.47
CA ASN A 33 -16.70 -0.85 6.41
C ASN A 33 -16.06 0.48 5.98
N GLU A 34 -16.58 1.57 6.50
CA GLU A 34 -16.06 2.93 6.26
C GLU A 34 -14.60 3.08 6.71
N SER A 35 -14.27 2.52 7.88
CA SER A 35 -12.90 2.53 8.42
C SER A 35 -11.91 1.73 7.56
N GLY A 36 -12.37 0.68 6.88
CA GLY A 36 -11.53 -0.16 6.01
C GLY A 36 -11.08 0.56 4.74
N LYS A 37 -11.98 1.34 4.12
CA LYS A 37 -11.67 2.11 2.90
C LYS A 37 -10.61 3.18 3.16
N THR A 38 -10.81 3.95 4.22
CA THR A 38 -9.87 5.01 4.62
C THR A 38 -8.50 4.41 4.96
N THR A 39 -8.49 3.27 5.65
CA THR A 39 -7.25 2.54 5.96
C THR A 39 -6.52 2.11 4.69
N LEU A 40 -7.24 1.62 3.68
CA LEU A 40 -6.69 1.20 2.40
C LEU A 40 -6.06 2.38 1.64
N LEU A 41 -6.74 3.53 1.60
CA LEU A 41 -6.22 4.76 1.01
C LEU A 41 -4.97 5.29 1.76
N GLN A 42 -4.97 5.22 3.09
CA GLN A 42 -3.81 5.61 3.89
C GLN A 42 -2.60 4.70 3.63
N ALA A 43 -2.82 3.39 3.44
CA ALA A 43 -1.76 2.47 3.07
C ALA A 43 -1.14 2.82 1.71
N LEU A 44 -1.98 3.13 0.71
CA LEU A 44 -1.54 3.55 -0.61
C LEU A 44 -0.74 4.86 -0.55
N PHE A 45 -1.19 5.85 0.23
CA PHE A 45 -0.49 7.12 0.41
C PHE A 45 0.93 6.92 0.93
N ARG A 46 1.15 5.96 1.83
CA ARG A 46 2.47 5.67 2.40
C ARG A 46 3.47 5.07 1.42
N VAL A 47 3.03 4.53 0.29
CA VAL A 47 3.95 4.00 -0.75
C VAL A 47 4.72 5.13 -1.43
N ASN A 48 4.07 6.27 -1.65
CA ASN A 48 4.68 7.46 -2.22
C ASN A 48 4.09 8.72 -1.58
N PRO A 49 4.53 9.06 -0.36
CA PRO A 49 3.93 10.15 0.37
C PRO A 49 4.46 11.49 -0.13
N VAL A 50 3.59 12.49 -0.15
CA VAL A 50 3.96 13.87 -0.52
C VAL A 50 4.85 14.48 0.56
N GLU A 51 4.59 14.13 1.82
CA GLU A 51 5.37 14.52 2.98
C GLU A 51 6.11 13.31 3.57
N PRO A 52 7.30 13.49 4.17
CA PRO A 52 8.02 12.38 4.80
C PRO A 52 7.19 11.81 5.94
N THR A 53 6.72 10.57 5.75
CA THR A 53 5.95 9.84 6.76
C THR A 53 6.68 8.54 7.10
N THR A 54 6.80 8.28 8.39
CA THR A 54 7.42 7.05 8.91
C THR A 54 6.33 6.04 9.23
N PHE A 55 6.63 4.76 9.01
CA PHE A 55 5.77 3.67 9.45
C PHE A 55 5.99 3.43 10.96
N ASP A 56 4.94 3.59 11.76
CA ASP A 56 4.99 3.33 13.19
C ASP A 56 4.42 1.93 13.46
N GLU A 57 5.28 1.02 13.90
CA GLU A 57 4.90 -0.37 14.14
C GLU A 57 3.88 -0.54 15.28
N VAL A 58 3.77 0.41 16.21
CA VAL A 58 2.82 0.34 17.33
C VAL A 58 1.41 0.71 16.85
N VAL A 59 1.31 1.69 15.94
CA VAL A 59 0.05 2.27 15.50
C VAL A 59 -0.45 1.63 14.19
N ASP A 60 0.45 1.35 13.26
CA ASP A 60 0.10 0.95 11.91
C ASP A 60 0.09 -0.56 11.71
N PHE A 61 0.66 -1.32 12.64
CA PHE A 61 0.58 -2.77 12.61
C PHE A 61 -0.74 -3.25 13.25
N PRO A 62 -1.40 -4.29 12.70
CA PRO A 62 -2.64 -4.81 13.27
C PRO A 62 -2.44 -5.29 14.70
N ALA A 63 -3.21 -4.73 15.64
CA ALA A 63 -3.09 -5.01 17.07
C ALA A 63 -3.16 -6.51 17.39
N ARG A 64 -4.01 -7.25 16.67
CA ARG A 64 -4.17 -8.71 16.82
C ARG A 64 -2.90 -9.49 16.47
N LYS A 65 -2.09 -9.01 15.51
CA LYS A 65 -0.90 -9.71 15.02
C LYS A 65 0.40 -9.21 15.66
N ILE A 66 0.35 -8.20 16.55
CA ILE A 66 1.55 -7.61 17.18
C ILE A 66 2.44 -8.66 17.86
N ARG A 67 1.85 -9.68 18.49
CA ARG A 67 2.61 -10.73 19.20
C ARG A 67 3.42 -11.62 18.25
N ASP A 68 2.85 -11.95 17.10
CA ASP A 68 3.47 -12.83 16.09
C ASP A 68 4.25 -12.05 15.01
N ARG A 69 4.38 -10.72 15.18
CA ARG A 69 5.05 -9.82 14.23
C ARG A 69 6.46 -10.27 13.86
N LYS A 70 7.22 -10.83 14.81
CA LYS A 70 8.60 -11.31 14.58
C LYS A 70 8.65 -12.53 13.65
N GLN A 71 7.58 -13.30 13.59
CA GLN A 71 7.47 -14.50 12.74
C GLN A 71 6.93 -14.16 11.35
N LEU A 72 6.12 -13.10 11.26
CA LEU A 72 5.71 -12.53 9.99
C LEU A 72 6.96 -11.98 9.30
N ARG A 73 7.45 -12.71 8.30
CA ARG A 73 8.51 -12.23 7.41
C ARG A 73 8.08 -10.83 6.97
N PRO A 74 8.92 -9.79 7.07
CA PRO A 74 8.58 -8.51 6.47
C PRO A 74 8.23 -8.84 5.03
N ALA A 75 6.97 -8.58 4.63
CA ALA A 75 6.52 -8.79 3.26
C ALA A 75 7.61 -8.18 2.42
N ARG A 76 8.34 -9.04 1.68
CA ARG A 76 9.64 -8.76 1.05
C ARG A 76 9.72 -7.27 0.83
N ARG A 77 10.63 -6.55 1.50
CA ARG A 77 10.95 -5.15 1.19
C ARG A 77 10.79 -5.02 -0.31
N SER A 78 9.65 -4.47 -0.74
CA SER A 78 9.37 -4.51 -2.16
C SER A 78 10.49 -3.70 -2.80
N PRO A 79 10.95 -4.07 -4.00
CA PRO A 79 12.21 -3.58 -4.57
C PRO A 79 12.14 -2.09 -4.99
N TRP A 80 11.43 -1.26 -4.24
CA TRP A 80 11.38 0.19 -4.33
C TRP A 80 12.68 0.81 -3.80
N SER A 81 13.82 0.36 -4.32
CA SER A 81 14.70 1.36 -4.93
C SER A 81 13.91 1.90 -6.11
N ARG A 82 13.69 3.22 -6.20
CA ARG A 82 13.22 3.87 -7.42
C ARG A 82 13.96 3.22 -8.61
N ARG A 83 13.32 2.32 -9.36
CA ARG A 83 13.84 2.03 -10.70
C ARG A 83 13.63 3.35 -11.44
N PRO A 84 14.70 4.03 -11.90
CA PRO A 84 14.51 5.24 -12.68
C PRO A 84 13.59 4.84 -13.82
N CYS A 85 12.43 5.49 -13.91
CA CYS A 85 11.53 5.29 -15.02
C CYS A 85 12.33 5.63 -16.27
N ALA A 86 12.70 4.60 -17.06
CA ALA A 86 13.41 4.80 -18.30
C ALA A 86 12.53 5.71 -19.17
N ARG A 87 13.02 6.94 -19.38
CA ARG A 87 12.47 7.92 -20.31
C ARG A 87 12.37 7.23 -21.67
N LYS A 88 11.18 6.75 -22.04
CA LYS A 88 10.94 6.23 -23.38
C LYS A 88 11.07 7.43 -24.33
N SER A 89 12.10 7.40 -25.14
CA SER A 89 12.33 8.29 -26.27
C SER A 89 11.10 8.36 -27.17
N THR A 90 10.67 9.57 -27.48
CA THR A 90 9.73 9.91 -28.54
C THR A 90 10.23 9.39 -29.90
N PRO A 91 9.41 8.73 -30.73
CA PRO A 91 9.71 8.61 -32.15
C PRO A 91 9.16 9.83 -32.89
N THR A 92 10.00 10.35 -33.78
CA THR A 92 9.67 11.30 -34.86
C THR A 92 8.84 10.61 -35.93
#